data_AF-A0AAV5ZE87-F1
#
_entry.id   AF-A0AAV5ZE87-F1
#
_cell.length_a   1.000
_cell.length_b   1.000
_cell.length_c   1.000
_cell.angle_alpha   90.00
_cell.angle_beta   90.00
_cell.angle_gamma   90.00
#
_symmetry.space_group_name_H-M   'P 1'
#
loop_
_entity.id
_entity.type
_entity.pdbx_description
1 polymer ?
#
loop_
_entity_poly.entity_id
_entity_poly.type
_entity_poly.pdbx_seq_one_letter_code
_entity_poly.pdbx_strand_id
1 'polypeptide(L)'
;MLTGSWWVTSGPRATPPLAETPRLAPTSAPELASLTEEAIRLYAAGQFPRACERFSRAVEHDPASEARRGDVARCFEGWGWDTLKKGRPEEAILLFRQGLRQDPDAPALLRGLGLASVHAGRADEALEPLEAAAAVEADPEVHVLLAHLYDRRDDAGRALEHLRTVLIRDPSHEPARALLAKIERESRAEAGLQREVTPHFVVKWRPGAEPESRRALLALLTAARERVVARLGEAPRERVTVVLYDAGQFQEVARVHAWVTGLFDGKIRLPVGGTLPPRRELERILVHEYAHAVIHDLARGRAPRWLHEGLAQALEGAPVDPMLRVPGRPTLVGLEALLADGDPARARAGYDIALWVVHDLLDRGGMPAMRDLMARLGRGETIEAAVPAVYGLRLGQLEDQWRRVLGG
;
A
#
# COMPACT_ATOMS: atom_id res chain seq x y z
N MET A 1 -45.70 64.40 24.47
CA MET A 1 -44.76 63.77 25.44
C MET A 1 -43.37 63.95 24.86
N LEU A 2 -42.61 64.89 25.43
CA LEU A 2 -41.31 65.35 24.93
C LEU A 2 -40.19 64.88 25.86
N THR A 3 -39.15 64.35 25.23
CA THR A 3 -37.70 64.50 25.50
C THR A 3 -37.07 64.04 26.83
N GLY A 4 -35.94 63.33 26.68
CA GLY A 4 -34.84 63.24 27.66
C GLY A 4 -34.13 61.88 27.59
N SER A 5 -33.07 61.75 26.76
CA SER A 5 -31.64 61.73 27.16
C SER A 5 -31.22 60.33 27.67
N TRP A 6 -30.07 59.70 27.36
CA TRP A 6 -28.68 60.14 27.30
C TRP A 6 -27.85 59.15 26.47
N TRP A 7 -26.84 59.65 25.76
CA TRP A 7 -25.81 58.85 25.09
C TRP A 7 -24.68 58.52 26.07
N VAL A 8 -24.30 57.25 26.19
CA VAL A 8 -23.03 56.83 26.81
C VAL A 8 -22.21 56.08 25.76
N THR A 9 -21.19 56.76 25.24
CA THR A 9 -20.15 56.17 24.40
C THR A 9 -19.20 55.36 25.27
N SER A 10 -19.26 54.03 25.15
CA SER A 10 -18.26 53.15 25.77
C SER A 10 -17.04 53.06 24.84
N GLY A 11 -15.89 53.59 25.29
CA GLY A 11 -14.62 53.45 24.58
C GLY A 11 -14.11 52.00 24.57
N PRO A 12 -13.19 51.65 23.66
CA PRO A 12 -12.66 50.30 23.54
C PRO A 12 -11.82 49.91 24.76
N ARG A 13 -12.14 48.76 25.36
CA ARG A 13 -11.35 48.15 26.44
C ARG A 13 -9.96 47.77 25.91
N ALA A 14 -8.93 48.21 26.62
CA ALA A 14 -7.55 47.81 26.35
C ALA A 14 -7.38 46.28 26.49
N THR A 15 -6.81 45.65 25.47
CA THR A 15 -6.36 44.25 25.50
C THR A 15 -5.21 44.10 26.49
N PRO A 16 -5.20 43.08 27.37
CA PRO A 16 -4.05 42.80 28.21
C PRO A 16 -2.84 42.42 27.34
N PRO A 17 -1.60 42.75 27.75
CA PRO A 17 -0.41 42.34 27.00
C PRO A 17 -0.32 40.82 26.95
N LEU A 18 0.05 40.30 25.78
CA LEU A 18 0.40 38.89 25.59
C LEU A 18 1.50 38.53 26.59
N ALA A 19 1.28 37.49 27.39
CA ALA A 19 2.30 36.95 28.27
C ALA A 19 3.53 36.56 27.42
N GLU A 20 4.66 37.23 27.67
CA GLU A 20 5.92 36.85 27.07
C GLU A 20 6.23 35.40 27.45
N THR A 21 6.47 34.56 26.45
CA THR A 21 7.05 33.23 26.66
C THR A 21 8.36 33.39 27.42
N PRO A 22 8.62 32.61 28.49
CA PRO A 22 9.84 32.75 29.25
C PRO A 22 11.02 32.44 28.34
N ARG A 23 11.87 33.44 28.07
CA ARG A 23 13.17 33.21 27.46
C ARG A 23 13.99 32.38 28.45
N LEU A 24 14.21 31.11 28.13
CA LEU A 24 15.16 30.27 28.84
C LEU A 24 16.50 31.02 28.92
N ALA A 25 17.09 31.08 30.12
CA ALA A 25 18.39 31.70 30.33
C ALA A 25 19.44 31.08 29.38
N PRO A 26 20.42 31.86 28.89
CA PRO A 26 21.49 31.31 28.07
C PRO A 26 22.28 30.28 28.89
N THR A 27 22.09 29.01 28.56
CA THR A 27 22.79 27.87 29.14
C THR A 27 24.27 27.97 28.81
N SER A 28 25.12 27.59 29.75
CA SER A 28 26.56 27.72 29.59
C SER A 28 27.09 26.78 28.51
N ALA A 29 28.12 27.17 27.75
CA ALA A 29 28.76 26.31 26.74
C ALA A 29 29.15 24.90 27.26
N PRO A 30 29.57 24.71 28.53
CA PRO A 30 29.81 23.39 29.12
C PRO A 30 28.57 22.50 29.24
N GLU A 31 27.42 23.06 29.61
CA GLU A 31 26.16 22.31 29.72
C GLU A 31 25.68 21.82 28.34
N LEU A 32 25.87 22.64 27.31
CA LEU A 32 25.55 22.29 25.93
C LEU A 32 26.45 21.18 25.39
N ALA A 33 27.75 21.22 25.69
CA ALA A 33 28.69 20.15 25.38
C ALA A 33 28.31 18.84 26.10
N SER A 34 27.95 18.93 27.38
CA SER A 34 27.49 17.78 28.17
C SER A 34 26.22 17.14 27.59
N LEU A 35 25.26 17.95 27.12
CA LEU A 35 24.03 17.44 26.47
C LEU A 35 24.36 16.68 25.19
N THR A 36 25.23 17.23 24.34
CA THR A 36 25.65 16.58 23.09
C THR A 36 26.43 15.28 23.35
N GLU A 37 27.36 15.26 24.30
CA GLU A 37 28.11 14.05 24.65
C GLU A 37 27.21 12.94 25.23
N GLU A 38 26.25 13.31 26.08
CA GLU A 38 25.24 12.38 26.59
C GLU A 38 24.38 11.82 25.45
N ALA A 39 23.92 12.68 24.54
CA ALA A 39 23.12 12.28 23.39
C ALA A 39 23.87 11.27 22.50
N ILE A 40 25.16 11.51 22.22
CA ILE A 40 26.01 10.60 21.44
C ILE A 40 26.14 9.24 22.12
N ARG A 41 26.37 9.20 23.45
CA ARG A 41 26.44 7.94 24.20
C ARG A 41 25.11 7.16 24.16
N LEU A 42 23.98 7.86 24.32
CA LEU A 42 22.65 7.27 24.24
C LEU A 42 22.36 6.73 22.84
N TYR A 43 22.76 7.46 21.80
CA TYR A 43 22.62 7.05 20.40
C TYR A 43 23.41 5.78 20.10
N ALA A 44 24.69 5.74 20.52
CA ALA A 44 25.53 4.56 20.37
C ALA A 44 24.99 3.33 21.13
N ALA A 45 24.30 3.55 22.24
CA ALA A 45 23.62 2.49 23.00
C ALA A 45 22.25 2.08 22.41
N GLY A 46 21.82 2.66 21.29
CA GLY A 46 20.51 2.41 20.67
C GLY A 46 19.32 2.96 21.46
N GLN A 47 19.56 3.81 22.47
CA GLN A 47 18.52 4.48 23.25
C GLN A 47 17.99 5.71 22.51
N PHE A 48 17.54 5.51 21.27
CA PHE A 48 17.15 6.58 20.36
C PHE A 48 16.17 7.60 20.93
N PRO A 49 15.08 7.23 21.66
CA PRO A 49 14.15 8.21 22.20
C PRO A 49 14.85 9.22 23.13
N ARG A 50 15.72 8.74 24.01
CA ARG A 50 16.46 9.58 24.97
C ARG A 50 17.56 10.36 24.26
N ALA A 51 18.24 9.75 23.29
CA ALA A 51 19.25 10.43 22.49
C ALA A 51 18.66 11.62 21.74
N CYS A 52 17.54 11.43 21.04
CA CYS A 52 16.92 12.48 20.24
C CYS A 52 16.34 13.58 21.13
N GLU A 53 15.80 13.25 22.30
CA GLU A 53 15.42 14.26 23.31
C GLU A 53 16.61 15.16 23.68
N ARG A 54 17.79 14.57 23.96
CA ARG A 54 18.99 15.34 24.33
C ARG A 54 19.51 16.20 23.17
N PHE A 55 19.54 15.66 21.95
CA PHE A 55 19.89 16.45 20.77
C PHE A 55 18.89 17.59 20.52
N SER A 56 17.58 17.35 20.67
CA SER A 56 16.54 18.38 20.50
C SER A 56 16.68 19.51 21.53
N ARG A 57 16.94 19.19 22.80
CA ARG A 57 17.22 20.20 23.83
C ARG A 57 18.48 21.01 23.51
N ALA A 58 19.51 20.37 22.94
CA ALA A 58 20.69 21.10 22.49
C ALA A 58 20.38 22.07 21.33
N VAL A 59 19.46 21.73 20.42
CA VAL A 59 18.98 22.64 19.36
C VAL A 59 18.16 23.80 19.93
N GLU A 60 17.34 23.61 20.97
CA GLU A 60 16.57 24.70 21.59
C GLU A 60 17.45 25.85 22.11
N HIS A 61 18.68 25.56 22.51
CA HIS A 61 19.65 26.55 22.98
C HIS A 61 20.36 27.31 21.86
N ASP A 62 20.47 26.71 20.68
CA ASP A 62 21.04 27.34 19.50
C ASP A 62 20.29 26.88 18.22
N PRO A 63 19.06 27.39 18.00
CA PRO A 63 18.22 26.93 16.90
C PRO A 63 18.79 27.26 15.51
N ALA A 64 19.68 28.25 15.44
CA ALA A 64 20.32 28.68 14.20
C ALA A 64 21.45 27.73 13.76
N SER A 65 22.00 26.92 14.68
CA SER A 65 23.08 25.97 14.37
C SER A 65 22.64 24.85 13.42
N GLU A 66 23.14 24.89 12.19
CA GLU A 66 22.99 23.81 11.21
C GLU A 66 23.55 22.48 11.71
N ALA A 67 24.71 22.50 12.36
CA ALA A 67 25.33 21.30 12.90
C ALA A 67 24.42 20.57 13.91
N ARG A 68 23.78 21.33 14.81
CA ARG A 68 22.86 20.75 15.81
C ARG A 68 21.56 20.26 15.19
N ARG A 69 21.00 21.00 14.22
CA ARG A 69 19.86 20.51 13.45
C ARG A 69 20.21 19.19 12.73
N GLY A 70 21.40 19.11 12.17
CA GLY A 70 21.95 17.88 11.57
C GLY A 70 22.13 16.72 12.56
N ASP A 71 22.52 16.99 13.80
CA ASP A 71 22.55 15.96 14.87
C ASP A 71 21.16 15.40 15.17
N VAL A 72 20.15 16.27 15.28
CA VAL A 72 18.75 15.85 15.48
C VAL A 72 18.23 15.06 14.27
N ALA A 73 18.52 15.53 13.05
CA ALA A 73 18.17 14.84 11.81
C ALA A 73 18.72 13.41 11.77
N ARG A 74 20.03 13.25 12.00
CA ARG A 74 20.70 11.93 12.07
C ARG A 74 20.16 11.06 13.21
N CYS A 75 19.80 11.65 14.34
CA CYS A 75 19.19 10.88 15.43
C CYS A 75 17.86 10.24 15.01
N PHE A 76 16.97 11.05 14.42
CA PHE A 76 15.68 10.57 13.92
C PHE A 76 15.84 9.61 12.74
N GLU A 77 16.84 9.81 11.90
CA GLU A 77 17.19 8.86 10.83
C GLU A 77 17.51 7.48 11.42
N GLY A 78 18.45 7.40 12.35
CA GLY A 78 18.84 6.14 13.00
C GLY A 78 17.67 5.45 13.71
N TRP A 79 16.84 6.23 14.41
CA TRP A 79 15.64 5.71 15.06
C TRP A 79 14.60 5.21 14.05
N GLY A 80 14.40 5.94 12.96
CA GLY A 80 13.50 5.56 11.87
C GLY A 80 13.90 4.22 11.26
N TRP A 81 15.20 4.05 10.96
CA TRP A 81 15.72 2.79 10.42
C TRP A 81 15.59 1.62 11.39
N ASP A 82 15.91 1.80 12.67
CA ASP A 82 15.72 0.76 13.69
C ASP A 82 14.25 0.35 13.83
N THR A 83 13.35 1.35 13.82
CA THR A 83 11.90 1.13 13.92
C THR A 83 11.35 0.41 12.70
N LEU A 84 11.81 0.76 11.49
CA LEU A 84 11.44 0.08 10.26
C LEU A 84 11.91 -1.38 10.25
N LYS A 85 13.15 -1.65 10.70
CA LYS A 85 13.69 -3.03 10.86
C LYS A 85 12.85 -3.88 11.82
N LYS A 86 12.23 -3.26 12.82
CA LYS A 86 11.30 -3.90 13.77
C LYS A 86 9.89 -4.12 13.18
N GLY A 87 9.69 -3.83 11.89
CA GLY A 87 8.40 -4.04 11.22
C GLY A 87 7.34 -3.01 11.61
N ARG A 88 7.74 -1.81 12.05
CA ARG A 88 6.82 -0.73 12.46
C ARG A 88 6.88 0.46 11.48
N PRO A 89 6.45 0.30 10.22
CA PRO A 89 6.64 1.32 9.19
C PRO A 89 5.84 2.61 9.45
N GLU A 90 4.68 2.55 10.10
CA GLU A 90 3.89 3.72 10.49
C GLU A 90 4.66 4.65 11.43
N GLU A 91 5.28 4.10 12.47
CA GLU A 91 6.09 4.84 13.43
C GLU A 91 7.35 5.38 12.76
N ALA A 92 8.00 4.58 11.91
CA ALA A 92 9.18 5.01 11.15
C ALA A 92 8.89 6.23 10.25
N ILE A 93 7.73 6.29 9.60
CA ILE A 93 7.32 7.46 8.80
C ILE A 93 7.25 8.73 9.65
N LEU A 94 6.70 8.64 10.87
CA LEU A 94 6.67 9.79 11.78
C LEU A 94 8.08 10.23 12.15
N LEU A 95 8.99 9.28 12.43
CA LEU A 95 10.38 9.56 12.77
C LEU A 95 11.15 10.21 11.61
N PHE A 96 11.04 9.69 10.39
CA PHE A 96 11.67 10.31 9.22
C PHE A 96 11.14 11.73 8.97
N ARG A 97 9.82 11.96 9.11
CA ARG A 97 9.22 13.31 9.05
C ARG A 97 9.71 14.24 10.17
N GLN A 98 10.13 13.72 11.32
CA GLN A 98 10.75 14.54 12.38
C GLN A 98 12.15 14.99 11.96
N GLY A 99 12.95 14.08 11.42
CA GLY A 99 14.27 14.40 10.86
C GLY A 99 14.19 15.43 9.73
N LEU A 100 13.26 15.25 8.78
CA LEU A 100 13.07 16.14 7.63
C LEU A 100 12.64 17.57 8.01
N ARG A 101 12.11 17.80 9.21
CA ARG A 101 11.87 19.18 9.68
C ARG A 101 13.15 19.92 10.04
N GLN A 102 14.21 19.19 10.35
CA GLN A 102 15.52 19.75 10.70
C GLN A 102 16.38 19.92 9.46
N ASP A 103 16.29 18.95 8.53
CA ASP A 103 16.98 18.93 7.25
C ASP A 103 16.03 18.41 6.15
N PRO A 104 15.31 19.31 5.44
CA PRO A 104 14.29 18.93 4.46
C PRO A 104 14.79 18.15 3.25
N ASP A 105 16.06 18.33 2.88
CA ASP A 105 16.63 17.78 1.65
C ASP A 105 17.58 16.59 1.91
N ALA A 106 17.66 16.13 3.16
CA ALA A 106 18.50 15.00 3.56
C ALA A 106 18.14 13.70 2.79
N PRO A 107 19.02 13.20 1.89
CA PRO A 107 18.69 12.08 1.00
C PRO A 107 18.37 10.80 1.78
N ALA A 108 19.11 10.52 2.86
CA ALA A 108 18.91 9.35 3.70
C ALA A 108 17.54 9.35 4.40
N LEU A 109 17.07 10.52 4.85
CA LEU A 109 15.77 10.69 5.48
C LEU A 109 14.63 10.62 4.45
N LEU A 110 14.80 11.24 3.28
CA LEU A 110 13.85 11.15 2.15
C LEU A 110 13.69 9.71 1.68
N ARG A 111 14.80 9.00 1.47
CA ARG A 111 14.84 7.56 1.17
C ARG A 111 14.15 6.75 2.26
N GLY A 112 14.45 7.03 3.53
CA GLY A 112 13.82 6.37 4.69
C GLY A 112 12.30 6.54 4.70
N LEU A 113 11.82 7.77 4.50
CA LEU A 113 10.40 8.10 4.42
C LEU A 113 9.71 7.36 3.25
N GLY A 114 10.34 7.36 2.08
CA GLY A 114 9.87 6.65 0.90
C GLY A 114 9.74 5.15 1.13
N LEU A 115 10.81 4.52 1.61
CA LEU A 115 10.82 3.09 1.88
C LEU A 115 9.81 2.71 2.96
N ALA A 116 9.76 3.44 4.07
CA ALA A 116 8.79 3.19 5.13
C ALA A 116 7.35 3.35 4.61
N SER A 117 7.10 4.30 3.69
CA SER A 117 5.79 4.46 3.03
C SER A 117 5.42 3.25 2.17
N VAL A 118 6.38 2.67 1.44
CA VAL A 118 6.16 1.40 0.71
C VAL A 118 5.84 0.24 1.66
N HIS A 119 6.60 0.07 2.75
CA HIS A 119 6.31 -0.95 3.77
C HIS A 119 4.99 -0.69 4.51
N ALA A 120 4.55 0.56 4.57
CA ALA A 120 3.26 0.95 5.11
C ALA A 120 2.09 0.68 4.13
N GLY A 121 2.37 0.16 2.93
CA GLY A 121 1.42 -0.01 1.85
C GLY A 121 0.90 1.32 1.28
N ARG A 122 1.59 2.42 1.56
CA ARG A 122 1.32 3.78 1.04
C ARG A 122 2.26 4.09 -0.10
N ALA A 123 2.20 3.27 -1.14
CA ALA A 123 3.05 3.39 -2.33
C ALA A 123 2.95 4.78 -2.98
N ASP A 124 1.76 5.37 -2.97
CA ASP A 124 1.51 6.71 -3.53
C ASP A 124 2.23 7.82 -2.76
N GLU A 125 2.26 7.74 -1.42
CA GLU A 125 2.99 8.69 -0.56
C GLU A 125 4.51 8.51 -0.66
N ALA A 126 5.00 7.41 -1.25
CA ALA A 126 6.42 7.14 -1.37
C ALA A 126 7.09 7.85 -2.56
N LEU A 127 6.33 8.19 -3.61
CA LEU A 127 6.91 8.71 -4.86
C LEU A 127 7.63 10.04 -4.67
N GLU A 128 6.96 11.04 -4.08
CA GLU A 128 7.54 12.37 -3.88
C GLU A 128 8.86 12.35 -3.07
N PRO A 129 8.94 11.73 -1.88
CA PRO A 129 10.20 11.69 -1.14
C PRO A 129 11.28 10.86 -1.84
N LEU A 130 10.92 9.79 -2.57
CA LEU A 130 11.92 9.01 -3.33
C LEU A 130 12.46 9.77 -4.53
N GLU A 131 11.62 10.51 -5.26
CA GLU A 131 12.06 11.39 -6.36
C GLU A 131 12.97 12.50 -5.85
N ALA A 132 12.63 13.11 -4.70
CA ALA A 132 13.48 14.12 -4.07
C ALA A 132 14.84 13.51 -3.65
N ALA A 133 14.86 12.31 -3.07
CA ALA A 133 16.11 11.59 -2.78
C ALA A 133 16.93 11.31 -4.05
N ALA A 134 16.27 10.81 -5.11
CA ALA A 134 16.90 10.49 -6.39
C ALA A 134 17.50 11.71 -7.11
N ALA A 135 16.95 12.91 -6.87
CA ALA A 135 17.46 14.15 -7.42
C ALA A 135 18.79 14.60 -6.77
N VAL A 136 19.04 14.19 -5.53
CA VAL A 136 20.25 14.56 -4.77
C VAL A 136 21.33 13.46 -4.88
N GLU A 137 20.94 12.21 -4.68
CA GLU A 137 21.83 11.06 -4.73
C GLU A 137 21.28 10.02 -5.70
N ALA A 138 22.13 9.56 -6.61
CA ALA A 138 21.75 8.50 -7.53
C ALA A 138 22.06 7.12 -6.91
N ASP A 139 21.32 6.84 -5.83
CA ASP A 139 21.22 5.58 -5.11
C ASP A 139 20.49 4.53 -5.99
N PRO A 140 21.14 3.41 -6.33
CA PRO A 140 20.53 2.36 -7.15
C PRO A 140 19.23 1.79 -6.57
N GLU A 141 19.18 1.57 -5.27
CA GLU A 141 18.01 1.03 -4.57
C GLU A 141 16.81 1.98 -4.65
N VAL A 142 17.03 3.29 -4.52
CA VAL A 142 15.98 4.31 -4.71
C VAL A 142 15.44 4.28 -6.13
N HIS A 143 16.31 4.24 -7.14
CA HIS A 143 15.91 4.19 -8.54
C HIS A 143 15.16 2.90 -8.89
N VAL A 144 15.59 1.74 -8.40
CA VAL A 144 14.86 0.47 -8.59
C VAL A 144 13.49 0.53 -7.92
N LEU A 145 13.39 1.12 -6.73
CA LEU A 145 12.11 1.27 -6.04
C LEU A 145 11.14 2.19 -6.78
N LEU A 146 11.62 3.34 -7.27
CA LEU A 146 10.85 4.24 -8.14
C LEU A 146 10.37 3.53 -9.41
N ALA A 147 11.24 2.73 -10.04
CA ALA A 147 10.87 1.96 -11.21
C ALA A 147 9.72 0.96 -10.93
N HIS A 148 9.76 0.27 -9.79
CA HIS A 148 8.65 -0.60 -9.36
C HIS A 148 7.35 0.17 -9.06
N LEU A 149 7.44 1.38 -8.51
CA LEU A 149 6.27 2.22 -8.24
C LEU A 149 5.64 2.72 -9.53
N TYR A 150 6.45 3.17 -10.49
CA TYR A 150 5.97 3.62 -11.79
C TYR A 150 5.42 2.50 -12.67
N ASP A 151 6.04 1.31 -12.67
CA ASP A 151 5.52 0.15 -13.38
C ASP A 151 4.11 -0.24 -12.91
N ARG A 152 3.89 -0.26 -11.59
CA ARG A 152 2.56 -0.52 -11.00
C ARG A 152 1.51 0.52 -11.40
N ARG A 153 1.92 1.77 -11.62
CA ARG A 153 1.07 2.86 -12.11
C ARG A 153 0.94 2.93 -13.62
N ASP A 154 1.40 1.89 -14.32
CA ASP A 154 1.39 1.81 -15.77
C ASP A 154 2.18 2.92 -16.48
N ASP A 155 3.20 3.46 -15.79
CA ASP A 155 4.14 4.45 -16.31
C ASP A 155 5.48 3.80 -16.66
N ALA A 156 5.47 2.96 -17.70
CA ALA A 156 6.65 2.27 -18.17
C ALA A 156 7.78 3.24 -18.61
N GLY A 157 7.43 4.45 -19.07
CA GLY A 157 8.39 5.47 -19.47
C GLY A 157 9.30 5.88 -18.31
N ARG A 158 8.72 6.39 -17.23
CA ARG A 158 9.49 6.78 -16.03
C ARG A 158 10.18 5.60 -15.37
N ALA A 159 9.55 4.42 -15.37
CA ALA A 159 10.18 3.22 -14.84
C ALA A 159 11.48 2.86 -15.59
N LEU A 160 11.45 2.91 -16.93
CA LEU A 160 12.64 2.66 -17.76
C LEU A 160 13.72 3.72 -17.59
N GLU A 161 13.36 4.99 -17.36
CA GLU A 161 14.32 6.06 -17.10
C GLU A 161 15.15 5.78 -15.84
N HIS A 162 14.50 5.43 -14.72
CA HIS A 162 15.23 5.10 -13.49
C HIS A 162 16.08 3.83 -13.63
N LEU A 163 15.58 2.80 -14.32
CA LEU A 163 16.35 1.58 -14.57
C LEU A 163 17.60 1.85 -15.40
N ARG A 164 17.51 2.73 -16.41
CA ARG A 164 18.67 3.16 -17.19
C ARG A 164 19.71 3.86 -16.32
N THR A 165 19.28 4.73 -15.40
CA THR A 165 20.20 5.40 -14.46
C THR A 165 21.03 4.40 -13.64
N VAL A 166 20.40 3.31 -13.19
CA VAL A 166 21.09 2.22 -12.48
C VAL A 166 22.05 1.47 -13.40
N LEU A 167 21.54 1.00 -14.54
CA LEU A 167 22.26 0.09 -15.42
C LEU A 167 23.39 0.75 -16.21
N ILE A 168 23.40 2.08 -16.36
CA ILE A 168 24.56 2.81 -16.89
C ILE A 168 25.76 2.69 -15.96
N ARG A 169 25.53 2.66 -14.64
CA ARG A 169 26.59 2.63 -13.62
C ARG A 169 26.98 1.20 -13.25
N ASP A 170 25.98 0.35 -13.07
CA ASP A 170 26.15 -1.08 -12.83
C ASP A 170 25.33 -1.89 -13.84
N PRO A 171 25.92 -2.23 -15.00
CA PRO A 171 25.27 -3.06 -16.01
C PRO A 171 24.93 -4.48 -15.52
N SER A 172 25.51 -4.92 -14.39
CA SER A 172 25.30 -6.25 -13.80
C SER A 172 24.28 -6.26 -12.66
N HIS A 173 23.64 -5.12 -12.37
CA HIS A 173 22.66 -5.00 -11.29
C HIS A 173 21.42 -5.88 -11.53
N GLU A 174 21.43 -7.09 -10.98
CA GLU A 174 20.42 -8.14 -11.27
C GLU A 174 18.96 -7.70 -11.04
N PRO A 175 18.58 -7.06 -9.90
CA PRO A 175 17.20 -6.57 -9.72
C PRO A 175 16.73 -5.61 -10.82
N ALA A 176 17.59 -4.67 -11.24
CA ALA A 176 17.28 -3.69 -12.28
C ALA A 176 17.16 -4.37 -13.65
N ARG A 177 18.04 -5.32 -13.97
CA ARG A 177 17.97 -6.11 -15.22
C ARG A 177 16.69 -6.95 -15.29
N ALA A 178 16.32 -7.60 -14.19
CA ALA A 178 15.11 -8.42 -14.12
C ALA A 178 13.85 -7.56 -14.34
N LEU A 179 13.78 -6.39 -13.69
CA LEU A 179 12.66 -5.47 -13.88
C LEU A 179 12.65 -4.86 -15.29
N LEU A 180 13.80 -4.49 -15.85
CA LEU A 180 13.91 -4.02 -17.23
C LEU A 180 13.35 -5.06 -18.21
N ALA A 181 13.79 -6.31 -18.10
CA ALA A 181 13.33 -7.40 -18.97
C ALA A 181 11.82 -7.68 -18.82
N LYS A 182 11.25 -7.46 -17.64
CA LYS A 182 9.79 -7.50 -17.43
C LYS A 182 9.11 -6.36 -18.19
N ILE A 183 9.50 -5.11 -17.94
CA ILE A 183 8.85 -3.92 -18.50
C ILE A 183 9.01 -3.86 -20.02
N GLU A 184 10.15 -4.24 -20.58
CA GLU A 184 10.36 -4.28 -22.03
C GLU A 184 9.47 -5.31 -22.73
N ARG A 185 9.26 -6.48 -22.09
CA ARG A 185 8.37 -7.51 -22.61
C ARG A 185 6.92 -7.02 -22.62
N GLU A 186 6.48 -6.42 -21.51
CA GLU A 186 5.15 -5.78 -21.40
C GLU A 186 4.98 -4.68 -22.45
N SER A 187 5.95 -3.75 -22.54
CA SER A 187 5.92 -2.65 -23.50
C SER A 187 5.89 -3.12 -24.95
N ARG A 188 6.58 -4.22 -25.27
CA ARG A 188 6.54 -4.83 -26.60
C ARG A 188 5.18 -5.46 -26.89
N ALA A 189 4.61 -6.20 -25.94
CA ALA A 189 3.29 -6.81 -26.09
C ALA A 189 2.17 -5.77 -26.21
N GLU A 190 2.34 -4.64 -25.53
CA GLU A 190 1.39 -3.53 -25.53
C GLU A 190 1.64 -2.50 -26.65
N ALA A 191 2.70 -2.69 -27.44
CA ALA A 191 3.03 -1.82 -28.55
C ALA A 191 1.89 -1.82 -29.58
N GLY A 192 1.33 -0.64 -29.85
CA GLY A 192 0.24 -0.48 -30.80
C GLY A 192 -1.17 -0.74 -30.23
N LEU A 193 -1.31 -1.04 -28.94
CA LEU A 193 -2.63 -1.04 -28.31
C LEU A 193 -3.22 0.38 -28.32
N GLN A 194 -4.51 0.47 -28.61
CA GLN A 194 -5.27 1.69 -28.45
C GLN A 194 -5.61 1.88 -26.97
N ARG A 195 -5.44 3.11 -26.49
CA ARG A 195 -5.73 3.51 -25.11
C ARG A 195 -7.02 4.31 -25.06
N GLU A 196 -7.99 3.83 -24.29
CA GLU A 196 -9.23 4.54 -24.00
C GLU A 196 -9.27 4.89 -22.50
N VAL A 197 -9.53 6.17 -22.20
CA VAL A 197 -9.56 6.67 -20.82
C VAL A 197 -11.01 6.97 -20.43
N THR A 198 -11.44 6.41 -19.31
CA THR A 198 -12.75 6.64 -18.71
C THR A 198 -12.58 7.31 -17.35
N PRO A 199 -13.67 7.69 -16.63
CA PRO A 199 -13.56 8.23 -15.29
C PRO A 199 -12.83 7.32 -14.30
N HIS A 200 -12.92 5.99 -14.46
CA HIS A 200 -12.44 5.01 -13.47
C HIS A 200 -11.39 4.03 -14.01
N PHE A 201 -11.23 3.93 -15.34
CA PHE A 201 -10.36 2.96 -15.98
C PHE A 201 -9.53 3.58 -17.09
N VAL A 202 -8.33 3.02 -17.30
CA VAL A 202 -7.56 3.17 -18.53
C VAL A 202 -7.57 1.81 -19.21
N VAL A 203 -8.25 1.67 -20.34
CA VAL A 203 -8.38 0.39 -21.04
C VAL A 203 -7.48 0.37 -22.26
N LYS A 204 -6.66 -0.68 -22.40
CA LYS A 204 -5.77 -0.91 -23.54
C LYS A 204 -6.22 -2.15 -24.30
N TRP A 205 -6.47 -2.02 -25.60
CA TRP A 205 -6.91 -3.12 -26.47
C TRP A 205 -6.33 -3.01 -27.87
N ARG A 206 -6.43 -4.09 -28.66
CA ARG A 206 -5.94 -4.08 -30.04
C ARG A 206 -6.76 -3.14 -30.94
N PRO A 207 -6.11 -2.47 -31.91
CA PRO A 207 -6.81 -1.78 -32.99
C PRO A 207 -7.78 -2.73 -33.70
N GLY A 208 -8.93 -2.21 -34.14
CA GLY A 208 -9.93 -3.03 -34.84
C GLY A 208 -10.87 -3.84 -33.96
N ALA A 209 -10.75 -3.78 -32.62
CA ALA A 209 -11.77 -4.35 -31.74
C ALA A 209 -13.16 -3.78 -32.08
N GLU A 210 -14.16 -4.65 -32.21
CA GLU A 210 -15.51 -4.27 -32.64
C GLU A 210 -16.15 -3.24 -31.68
N PRO A 211 -16.76 -2.14 -32.19
CA PRO A 211 -17.33 -1.10 -31.33
C PRO A 211 -18.36 -1.61 -30.31
N GLU A 212 -19.14 -2.64 -30.66
CA GLU A 212 -20.11 -3.27 -29.77
C GLU A 212 -19.43 -4.01 -28.62
N SER A 213 -18.42 -4.82 -28.91
CA SER A 213 -17.61 -5.52 -27.92
C SER A 213 -16.91 -4.55 -26.96
N ARG A 214 -16.39 -3.41 -27.47
CA ARG A 214 -15.81 -2.35 -26.63
C ARG A 214 -16.84 -1.76 -25.67
N ARG A 215 -18.00 -1.34 -26.18
CA ARG A 215 -19.10 -0.81 -25.34
C ARG A 215 -19.56 -1.81 -24.29
N ALA A 216 -19.71 -3.07 -24.68
CA ALA A 216 -20.14 -4.14 -23.78
C ALA A 216 -19.12 -4.36 -22.64
N LEU A 217 -17.82 -4.40 -22.95
CA LEU A 217 -16.76 -4.55 -21.95
C LEU A 217 -16.71 -3.37 -20.99
N LEU A 218 -16.76 -2.13 -21.49
CA LEU A 218 -16.77 -0.93 -20.65
C LEU A 218 -17.99 -0.89 -19.72
N ALA A 219 -19.16 -1.30 -20.22
CA ALA A 219 -20.36 -1.42 -19.39
C ALA A 219 -20.19 -2.48 -18.29
N LEU A 220 -19.55 -3.61 -18.60
CA LEU A 220 -19.27 -4.66 -17.62
C LEU A 220 -18.23 -4.24 -16.59
N LEU A 221 -17.19 -3.50 -16.98
CA LEU A 221 -16.20 -2.93 -16.04
C LEU A 221 -16.86 -1.96 -15.06
N THR A 222 -17.73 -1.08 -15.55
CA THR A 222 -18.52 -0.18 -14.71
C THR A 222 -19.42 -0.95 -13.75
N ALA A 223 -20.15 -1.97 -14.25
CA ALA A 223 -21.02 -2.79 -13.42
C ALA A 223 -20.23 -3.59 -12.36
N ALA A 224 -19.07 -4.13 -12.72
CA ALA A 224 -18.19 -4.83 -11.80
C ALA A 224 -17.72 -3.91 -10.67
N ARG A 225 -17.30 -2.69 -11.03
CA ARG A 225 -16.95 -1.66 -10.04
C ARG A 225 -18.12 -1.34 -9.12
N GLU A 226 -19.29 -1.03 -9.67
CA GLU A 226 -20.47 -0.70 -8.87
C GLU A 226 -20.83 -1.80 -7.88
N ARG A 227 -20.78 -3.06 -8.33
CA ARG A 227 -21.04 -4.24 -7.49
C ARG A 227 -20.03 -4.38 -6.36
N VAL A 228 -18.73 -4.25 -6.64
CA VAL A 228 -17.69 -4.35 -5.60
C VAL A 228 -17.77 -3.19 -4.62
N VAL A 229 -17.88 -1.95 -5.11
CA VAL A 229 -17.95 -0.74 -4.29
C VAL A 229 -19.22 -0.73 -3.43
N ALA A 230 -20.35 -1.21 -3.94
CA ALA A 230 -21.57 -1.33 -3.13
C ALA A 230 -21.41 -2.26 -1.91
N ARG A 231 -20.51 -3.25 -1.98
CA ARG A 231 -20.24 -4.21 -0.89
C ARG A 231 -19.12 -3.74 0.02
N LEU A 232 -18.03 -3.22 -0.53
CA LEU A 232 -16.82 -2.84 0.19
C LEU A 232 -16.78 -1.37 0.62
N GLY A 233 -17.60 -0.51 0.05
CA GLY A 233 -17.82 0.87 0.47
C GLY A 233 -16.84 1.91 -0.08
N GLU A 234 -15.66 1.50 -0.53
CA GLU A 234 -14.67 2.41 -1.13
C GLU A 234 -14.24 1.93 -2.52
N ALA A 235 -13.73 2.85 -3.32
CA ALA A 235 -13.17 2.60 -4.64
C ALA A 235 -11.70 3.07 -4.66
N PRO A 236 -10.84 2.45 -5.48
CA PRO A 236 -9.47 2.90 -5.65
C PRO A 236 -9.43 4.37 -6.07
N ARG A 237 -8.49 5.13 -5.50
CA ARG A 237 -8.32 6.56 -5.77
C ARG A 237 -7.88 6.84 -7.20
N GLU A 238 -7.02 5.98 -7.73
CA GLU A 238 -6.50 6.07 -9.08
C GLU A 238 -7.34 5.24 -10.07
N ARG A 239 -7.22 5.58 -11.35
CA ARG A 239 -7.84 4.78 -12.41
C ARG A 239 -7.15 3.42 -12.48
N VAL A 240 -7.93 2.35 -12.54
CA VAL A 240 -7.38 1.01 -12.71
C VAL A 240 -7.06 0.79 -14.19
N THR A 241 -5.82 0.43 -14.51
CA THR A 241 -5.46 0.05 -15.88
C THR A 241 -5.96 -1.36 -16.17
N VAL A 242 -6.63 -1.54 -17.31
CA VAL A 242 -7.10 -2.81 -17.82
C VAL A 242 -6.43 -3.07 -19.16
N VAL A 243 -5.69 -4.17 -19.30
CA VAL A 243 -4.97 -4.52 -20.53
C VAL A 243 -5.52 -5.82 -21.09
N LEU A 244 -5.98 -5.77 -22.34
CA LEU A 244 -6.51 -6.92 -23.06
C LEU A 244 -5.40 -7.49 -23.96
N TYR A 245 -5.05 -8.75 -23.71
CA TYR A 245 -4.06 -9.50 -24.49
C TYR A 245 -4.74 -10.62 -25.26
N ASP A 246 -4.15 -11.02 -26.39
CA ASP A 246 -4.46 -12.33 -26.95
C ASP A 246 -4.05 -13.45 -25.98
N ALA A 247 -4.77 -14.58 -25.99
CA ALA A 247 -4.52 -15.68 -25.04
C ALA A 247 -3.05 -16.16 -25.02
N GLY A 248 -2.37 -16.22 -26.19
CA GLY A 248 -0.95 -16.59 -26.27
C GLY A 248 -0.01 -15.51 -25.71
N GLN A 249 -0.33 -14.23 -25.96
CA GLN A 249 0.46 -13.10 -25.43
C GLN A 249 0.31 -12.98 -23.92
N PHE A 250 -0.89 -13.24 -23.38
CA PHE A 250 -1.15 -13.21 -21.94
C PHE A 250 -0.21 -14.16 -21.17
N GLN A 251 -0.09 -15.40 -21.62
CA GLN A 251 0.78 -16.39 -20.99
C GLN A 251 2.26 -15.97 -21.01
N GLU A 252 2.74 -15.42 -22.13
CA GLU A 252 4.11 -14.93 -22.28
C GLU A 252 4.42 -13.73 -21.38
N VAL A 253 3.48 -12.79 -21.30
CA VAL A 253 3.62 -11.56 -20.52
C VAL A 253 3.52 -11.85 -19.03
N ALA A 254 2.43 -12.48 -18.59
CA ALA A 254 2.13 -12.71 -17.19
C ALA A 254 2.95 -13.86 -16.57
N ARG A 255 3.54 -14.76 -17.37
CA ARG A 255 4.24 -15.98 -16.90
C ARG A 255 3.39 -16.82 -15.93
N VAL A 256 2.09 -16.79 -16.11
CA VAL A 256 1.13 -17.57 -15.33
C VAL A 256 0.79 -18.87 -16.05
N HIS A 257 0.34 -19.86 -15.29
CA HIS A 257 -0.19 -21.09 -15.86
C HIS A 257 -1.43 -20.82 -16.72
N ALA A 258 -1.67 -21.67 -17.72
CA ALA A 258 -2.75 -21.49 -18.69
C ALA A 258 -4.17 -21.44 -18.10
N TRP A 259 -4.37 -21.89 -16.85
CA TRP A 259 -5.66 -21.88 -16.18
C TRP A 259 -6.04 -20.52 -15.58
N VAL A 260 -5.10 -19.57 -15.51
CA VAL A 260 -5.36 -18.23 -14.96
C VAL A 260 -6.22 -17.42 -15.94
N THR A 261 -7.44 -17.09 -15.52
CA THR A 261 -8.47 -16.43 -16.35
C THR A 261 -8.44 -14.90 -16.29
N GLY A 262 -7.56 -14.33 -15.47
CA GLY A 262 -7.33 -12.91 -15.25
C GLY A 262 -6.20 -12.74 -14.23
N LEU A 263 -5.55 -11.58 -14.22
CA LEU A 263 -4.50 -11.28 -13.24
C LEU A 263 -4.56 -9.82 -12.83
N PHE A 264 -4.54 -9.57 -11.52
CA PHE A 264 -4.28 -8.26 -10.96
C PHE A 264 -2.87 -8.18 -10.34
N ASP A 265 -2.03 -7.29 -10.87
CA ASP A 265 -0.69 -6.98 -10.32
C ASP A 265 -0.43 -5.47 -10.13
N GLY A 266 -1.52 -4.72 -9.97
CA GLY A 266 -1.57 -3.26 -10.13
C GLY A 266 -2.28 -2.85 -11.42
N LYS A 267 -2.30 -3.75 -12.40
CA LYS A 267 -3.12 -3.67 -13.62
C LYS A 267 -4.00 -4.91 -13.69
N ILE A 268 -5.21 -4.78 -14.21
CA ILE A 268 -6.05 -5.92 -14.57
C ILE A 268 -5.62 -6.39 -15.96
N ARG A 269 -5.07 -7.60 -16.07
CA ARG A 269 -4.71 -8.22 -17.33
C ARG A 269 -5.72 -9.29 -17.69
N LEU A 270 -6.29 -9.22 -18.88
CA LEU A 270 -7.33 -10.14 -19.35
C LEU A 270 -6.87 -10.86 -20.63
N PRO A 271 -6.89 -12.20 -20.67
CA PRO A 271 -6.76 -12.95 -21.92
C PRO A 271 -8.07 -12.86 -22.69
N VAL A 272 -8.13 -11.96 -23.66
CA VAL A 272 -9.26 -11.84 -24.58
C VAL A 272 -8.83 -12.51 -25.89
N GLY A 273 -9.42 -13.66 -26.21
CA GLY A 273 -9.23 -14.30 -27.51
C GLY A 273 -9.79 -13.44 -28.66
N GLY A 274 -9.89 -14.01 -29.85
CA GLY A 274 -10.56 -13.34 -30.97
C GLY A 274 -12.04 -12.99 -30.70
N THR A 275 -12.65 -13.61 -29.68
CA THR A 275 -14.00 -13.30 -29.18
C THR A 275 -13.97 -13.19 -27.66
N LEU A 276 -14.81 -12.30 -27.11
CA LEU A 276 -14.98 -12.17 -25.66
C LEU A 276 -15.67 -13.43 -25.08
N PRO A 277 -15.36 -13.80 -23.83
CA PRO A 277 -16.12 -14.84 -23.12
C PRO A 277 -17.61 -14.49 -23.03
N PRO A 278 -18.49 -15.48 -22.79
CA PRO A 278 -19.89 -15.24 -22.50
C PRO A 278 -20.07 -14.16 -21.43
N ARG A 279 -21.04 -13.26 -21.62
CA ARG A 279 -21.23 -12.06 -20.77
C ARG A 279 -21.19 -12.36 -19.26
N ARG A 280 -21.86 -13.43 -18.81
CA ARG A 280 -21.91 -13.82 -17.39
C ARG A 280 -20.55 -14.24 -16.84
N GLU A 281 -19.76 -14.95 -17.64
CA GLU A 281 -18.42 -15.38 -17.27
C GLU A 281 -17.47 -14.19 -17.20
N LEU A 282 -17.51 -13.32 -18.21
CA LEU A 282 -16.73 -12.09 -18.22
C LEU A 282 -17.08 -11.17 -17.04
N GLU A 283 -18.36 -11.02 -16.71
CA GLU A 283 -18.79 -10.25 -15.54
C GLU A 283 -18.19 -10.78 -14.24
N ARG A 284 -18.18 -12.11 -14.05
CA ARG A 284 -17.55 -12.73 -12.87
C ARG A 284 -16.06 -12.45 -12.80
N ILE A 285 -15.34 -12.67 -13.90
CA ILE A 285 -13.89 -12.40 -13.97
C ILE A 285 -13.62 -10.92 -13.65
N LEU A 286 -14.37 -9.99 -14.24
CA LEU A 286 -14.16 -8.57 -13.99
C LEU A 286 -14.46 -8.17 -12.55
N VAL A 287 -15.49 -8.75 -11.92
CA VAL A 287 -15.76 -8.53 -10.49
C VAL A 287 -14.62 -9.06 -9.64
N HIS A 288 -14.09 -10.24 -9.97
CA HIS A 288 -12.95 -10.85 -9.29
C HIS A 288 -11.71 -9.95 -9.36
N GLU A 289 -11.25 -9.65 -10.57
CA GLU A 289 -10.04 -8.85 -10.80
C GLU A 289 -10.16 -7.44 -10.22
N TYR A 290 -11.34 -6.82 -10.32
CA TYR A 290 -11.57 -5.52 -9.70
C TYR A 290 -11.63 -5.59 -8.18
N ALA A 291 -12.16 -6.68 -7.60
CA ALA A 291 -12.14 -6.89 -6.16
C ALA A 291 -10.71 -6.93 -5.63
N HIS A 292 -9.75 -7.51 -6.36
CA HIS A 292 -8.35 -7.47 -5.97
C HIS A 292 -7.83 -6.03 -5.79
N ALA A 293 -8.16 -5.13 -6.72
CA ALA A 293 -7.76 -3.72 -6.63
C ALA A 293 -8.33 -3.04 -5.38
N VAL A 294 -9.61 -3.27 -5.07
CA VAL A 294 -10.25 -2.66 -3.90
C VAL A 294 -9.74 -3.24 -2.59
N ILE A 295 -9.56 -4.57 -2.51
CA ILE A 295 -9.01 -5.24 -1.32
C ILE A 295 -7.59 -4.75 -1.06
N HIS A 296 -6.77 -4.65 -2.12
CA HIS A 296 -5.40 -4.15 -2.01
C HIS A 296 -5.36 -2.73 -1.45
N ASP A 297 -6.22 -1.83 -1.94
CA ASP A 297 -6.26 -0.43 -1.48
C ASP A 297 -6.73 -0.33 -0.01
N LEU A 298 -7.84 -0.99 0.33
CA LEU A 298 -8.40 -0.99 1.69
C LEU A 298 -7.45 -1.57 2.73
N ALA A 299 -6.82 -2.71 2.42
CA ALA A 299 -5.88 -3.38 3.31
C ALA A 299 -4.44 -2.86 3.17
N ARG A 300 -4.18 -1.90 2.26
CA ARG A 300 -2.84 -1.41 1.90
C ARG A 300 -1.85 -2.54 1.60
N GLY A 301 -2.29 -3.53 0.83
CA GLY A 301 -1.50 -4.71 0.47
C GLY A 301 -1.18 -5.67 1.62
N ARG A 302 -1.80 -5.51 2.80
CA ARG A 302 -1.57 -6.38 3.97
C ARG A 302 -2.58 -7.52 4.13
N ALA A 303 -3.57 -7.61 3.25
CA ALA A 303 -4.49 -8.74 3.26
C ALA A 303 -3.72 -10.04 2.96
N PRO A 304 -3.85 -11.08 3.79
CA PRO A 304 -3.31 -12.40 3.47
C PRO A 304 -3.98 -12.95 2.22
N ARG A 305 -3.31 -13.85 1.47
CA ARG A 305 -3.81 -14.34 0.18
C ARG A 305 -5.15 -15.03 0.33
N TRP A 306 -5.35 -15.83 1.38
CA TRP A 306 -6.63 -16.50 1.59
C TRP A 306 -7.80 -15.52 1.71
N LEU A 307 -7.57 -14.36 2.33
CA LEU A 307 -8.60 -13.33 2.47
C LEU A 307 -8.80 -12.63 1.13
N HIS A 308 -7.72 -12.37 0.41
CA HIS A 308 -7.72 -11.73 -0.89
C HIS A 308 -8.52 -12.55 -1.92
N GLU A 309 -8.18 -13.82 -2.07
CA GLU A 309 -8.80 -14.75 -3.00
C GLU A 309 -10.21 -15.14 -2.57
N GLY A 310 -10.41 -15.46 -1.28
CA GLY A 310 -11.72 -15.85 -0.75
C GLY A 310 -12.76 -14.73 -0.89
N LEU A 311 -12.38 -13.48 -0.62
CA LEU A 311 -13.28 -12.33 -0.74
C LEU A 311 -13.54 -11.94 -2.19
N ALA A 312 -12.54 -12.01 -3.07
CA ALA A 312 -12.75 -11.83 -4.51
C ALA A 312 -13.75 -12.85 -5.06
N GLN A 313 -13.58 -14.13 -4.71
CA GLN A 313 -14.50 -15.22 -5.07
C GLN A 313 -15.92 -15.01 -4.50
N ALA A 314 -16.04 -14.56 -3.26
CA ALA A 314 -17.34 -14.25 -2.66
C ALA A 314 -18.04 -13.09 -3.38
N LEU A 315 -17.31 -12.06 -3.80
CA LEU A 315 -17.85 -10.89 -4.50
C LEU A 315 -18.31 -11.20 -5.93
N GLU A 316 -17.58 -12.05 -6.67
CA GLU A 316 -18.04 -12.53 -7.99
C GLU A 316 -19.27 -13.44 -7.89
N GLY A 317 -19.57 -13.96 -6.69
CA GLY A 317 -20.69 -14.85 -6.43
C GLY A 317 -20.37 -16.31 -6.71
N ALA A 318 -19.13 -16.74 -6.46
CA ALA A 318 -18.75 -18.13 -6.50
C ALA A 318 -19.57 -18.94 -5.47
N PRO A 319 -20.11 -20.11 -5.84
CA PRO A 319 -20.81 -20.96 -4.88
C PRO A 319 -19.81 -21.64 -3.93
N VAL A 320 -20.17 -21.73 -2.66
CA VAL A 320 -19.46 -22.58 -1.69
C VAL A 320 -19.91 -24.03 -1.88
N ASP A 321 -18.97 -24.97 -1.93
CA ASP A 321 -19.29 -26.40 -1.92
C ASP A 321 -19.81 -26.80 -0.52
N PRO A 322 -21.10 -27.20 -0.37
CA PRO A 322 -21.64 -27.61 0.91
C PRO A 322 -21.07 -28.95 1.41
N MET A 323 -20.43 -29.72 0.53
CA MET A 323 -19.80 -31.00 0.84
C MET A 323 -18.28 -30.90 0.96
N LEU A 324 -17.70 -29.69 0.99
CA LEU A 324 -16.27 -29.50 1.09
C LEU A 324 -15.69 -30.25 2.30
N ARG A 325 -14.76 -31.17 2.02
CA ARG A 325 -13.98 -31.89 3.04
C ARG A 325 -12.51 -31.54 2.89
N VAL A 326 -11.87 -31.20 3.99
CA VAL A 326 -10.45 -30.86 4.01
C VAL A 326 -9.67 -31.97 4.71
N PRO A 327 -8.77 -32.68 4.01
CA PRO A 327 -7.93 -33.69 4.64
C PRO A 327 -6.99 -33.05 5.67
N GLY A 328 -6.94 -33.60 6.88
CA GLY A 328 -6.02 -33.15 7.93
C GLY A 328 -6.54 -31.98 8.77
N ARG A 329 -5.63 -31.12 9.25
CA ARG A 329 -5.95 -29.98 10.12
C ARG A 329 -5.74 -28.67 9.35
N PRO A 330 -6.78 -28.06 8.77
CA PRO A 330 -6.62 -26.78 8.10
C PRO A 330 -6.15 -25.72 9.11
N THR A 331 -5.09 -25.01 8.75
CA THR A 331 -4.62 -23.78 9.41
C THR A 331 -4.50 -22.70 8.35
N LEU A 332 -4.60 -21.43 8.72
CA LEU A 332 -4.43 -20.34 7.76
C LEU A 332 -3.03 -20.31 7.18
N VAL A 333 -2.00 -20.69 7.93
CA VAL A 333 -0.63 -20.87 7.41
C VAL A 333 -0.58 -21.97 6.36
N GLY A 334 -1.25 -23.10 6.61
CA GLY A 334 -1.36 -24.18 5.63
C GLY A 334 -2.14 -23.76 4.39
N LEU A 335 -3.17 -22.93 4.56
CA LEU A 335 -3.96 -22.37 3.47
C LEU A 335 -3.16 -21.41 2.60
N GLU A 336 -2.36 -20.53 3.20
CA GLU A 336 -1.40 -19.68 2.49
C GLU A 336 -0.43 -20.51 1.64
N ALA A 337 0.11 -21.59 2.21
CA ALA A 337 1.00 -22.50 1.48
C ALA A 337 0.28 -23.23 0.34
N LEU A 338 -0.98 -23.62 0.54
CA LEU A 338 -1.77 -24.34 -0.45
C LEU A 338 -2.12 -23.44 -1.66
N LEU A 339 -2.45 -22.17 -1.41
CA LEU A 339 -2.68 -21.17 -2.45
C LEU A 339 -1.40 -20.82 -3.23
N ALA A 340 -0.23 -21.01 -2.61
CA ALA A 340 1.07 -20.81 -3.25
C ALA A 340 1.58 -22.03 -4.03
N ASP A 341 0.86 -23.16 -3.99
CA ASP A 341 1.33 -24.42 -4.55
C ASP A 341 1.30 -24.39 -6.08
N GLY A 342 2.36 -24.94 -6.71
CA GLY A 342 2.47 -25.00 -8.17
C GLY A 342 1.58 -26.09 -8.80
N ASP A 343 1.08 -27.04 -8.00
CA ASP A 343 0.11 -28.04 -8.45
C ASP A 343 -1.30 -27.43 -8.54
N PRO A 344 -1.91 -27.35 -9.74
CA PRO A 344 -3.23 -26.75 -9.92
C PRO A 344 -4.33 -27.40 -9.09
N ALA A 345 -4.28 -28.72 -8.86
CA ALA A 345 -5.30 -29.41 -8.07
C ALA A 345 -5.23 -29.01 -6.59
N ARG A 346 -4.01 -28.83 -6.09
CA ARG A 346 -3.78 -28.40 -4.71
C ARG A 346 -4.12 -26.92 -4.53
N ALA A 347 -3.70 -26.07 -5.46
CA ALA A 347 -4.07 -24.65 -5.48
C ALA A 347 -5.60 -24.48 -5.49
N ARG A 348 -6.31 -25.27 -6.32
CA ARG A 348 -7.78 -25.26 -6.38
C ARG A 348 -8.43 -25.58 -5.04
N ALA A 349 -7.94 -26.60 -4.33
CA ALA A 349 -8.43 -26.89 -2.98
C ALA A 349 -8.18 -25.70 -2.02
N GLY A 350 -7.06 -24.99 -2.17
CA GLY A 350 -6.79 -23.74 -1.45
C GLY A 350 -7.84 -22.67 -1.72
N TYR A 351 -8.20 -22.44 -2.99
CA TYR A 351 -9.24 -21.48 -3.37
C TYR A 351 -10.61 -21.82 -2.78
N ASP A 352 -10.99 -23.11 -2.83
CA ASP A 352 -12.29 -23.56 -2.31
C ASP A 352 -12.35 -23.41 -0.77
N ILE A 353 -11.24 -23.70 -0.06
CA ILE A 353 -11.13 -23.48 1.40
C ILE A 353 -11.15 -21.98 1.74
N ALA A 354 -10.43 -21.15 0.98
CA ALA A 354 -10.40 -19.71 1.18
C ALA A 354 -11.78 -19.07 1.03
N LEU A 355 -12.53 -19.47 0.00
CA LEU A 355 -13.92 -19.05 -0.20
C LEU A 355 -14.80 -19.44 0.99
N TRP A 356 -14.70 -20.69 1.44
CA TRP A 356 -15.46 -21.19 2.58
C TRP A 356 -15.15 -20.40 3.86
N VAL A 357 -13.86 -20.17 4.16
CA VAL A 357 -13.41 -19.42 5.34
C VAL A 357 -13.96 -17.99 5.31
N VAL A 358 -13.88 -17.32 4.16
CA VAL A 358 -14.44 -15.99 4.02
C VAL A 358 -15.95 -16.01 4.23
N HIS A 359 -16.68 -16.96 3.65
CA HIS A 359 -18.12 -17.09 3.90
C HIS A 359 -18.48 -17.28 5.37
N ASP A 360 -17.75 -18.12 6.12
CA ASP A 360 -17.96 -18.27 7.57
C ASP A 360 -17.77 -16.93 8.31
N LEU A 361 -16.77 -16.13 7.93
CA LEU A 361 -16.59 -14.78 8.50
C LEU A 361 -17.74 -13.83 8.10
N LEU A 362 -18.22 -13.92 6.86
CA LEU A 362 -19.36 -13.14 6.39
C LEU A 362 -20.67 -13.51 7.07
N ASP A 363 -20.90 -14.78 7.35
CA ASP A 363 -22.10 -15.24 8.05
C ASP A 363 -22.11 -14.79 9.52
N ARG A 364 -20.93 -14.64 10.13
CA ARG A 364 -20.78 -14.16 11.52
C ARG A 364 -20.99 -12.67 11.68
N GLY A 365 -20.41 -11.86 10.80
CA GLY A 365 -20.33 -10.40 11.00
C GLY A 365 -20.81 -9.55 9.81
N GLY A 366 -21.16 -10.20 8.69
CA GLY A 366 -21.54 -9.54 7.45
C GLY A 366 -20.41 -8.74 6.80
N MET A 367 -20.76 -8.03 5.72
CA MET A 367 -19.85 -7.06 5.08
C MET A 367 -19.35 -5.95 6.01
N PRO A 368 -20.13 -5.42 6.97
CA PRO A 368 -19.60 -4.39 7.88
C PRO A 368 -18.39 -4.87 8.69
N ALA A 369 -18.43 -6.08 9.25
CA ALA A 369 -17.30 -6.65 9.97
C ALA A 369 -16.10 -6.91 9.03
N MET A 370 -16.36 -7.44 7.83
CA MET A 370 -15.31 -7.65 6.83
C MET A 370 -14.60 -6.34 6.42
N ARG A 371 -15.35 -5.24 6.29
CA ARG A 371 -14.78 -3.91 6.05
C ARG A 371 -13.93 -3.41 7.21
N ASP A 372 -14.36 -3.60 8.46
CA ASP A 372 -13.53 -3.23 9.62
C ASP A 372 -12.25 -4.08 9.67
N LEU A 373 -12.33 -5.38 9.34
CA LEU A 373 -11.14 -6.23 9.23
C LEU A 373 -10.14 -5.66 8.23
N MET A 374 -10.56 -5.35 7.00
CA MET A 374 -9.67 -4.76 5.99
C MET A 374 -9.12 -3.40 6.43
N ALA A 375 -9.94 -2.54 7.03
CA ALA A 375 -9.51 -1.24 7.52
C ALA A 375 -8.46 -1.35 8.64
N ARG A 376 -8.57 -2.34 9.53
CA ARG A 376 -7.57 -2.65 10.57
C ARG A 376 -6.24 -3.08 9.96
N LEU A 377 -6.28 -3.98 8.98
CA LEU A 377 -5.09 -4.38 8.23
C LEU A 377 -4.45 -3.17 7.52
N GLY A 378 -5.27 -2.29 6.92
CA GLY A 378 -4.81 -1.03 6.32
C GLY A 378 -4.12 -0.08 7.31
N ARG A 379 -4.50 -0.12 8.59
CA ARG A 379 -3.84 0.63 9.69
C ARG A 379 -2.57 -0.03 10.22
N GLY A 380 -2.24 -1.24 9.76
CA GLY A 380 -1.01 -1.96 10.13
C GLY A 380 -1.21 -3.01 11.22
N GLU A 381 -2.44 -3.30 11.64
CA GLU A 381 -2.70 -4.42 12.54
C GLU A 381 -2.41 -5.76 11.82
N THR A 382 -1.85 -6.73 12.53
CA THR A 382 -1.67 -8.09 11.97
C THR A 382 -3.01 -8.83 11.94
N ILE A 383 -3.10 -9.89 11.14
CA ILE A 383 -4.33 -10.68 11.05
C ILE A 383 -4.70 -11.30 12.42
N GLU A 384 -3.71 -11.69 13.21
CA GLU A 384 -3.87 -12.25 14.56
C GLU A 384 -4.42 -11.23 15.56
N ALA A 385 -4.14 -9.94 15.36
CA ALA A 385 -4.67 -8.86 16.19
C ALA A 385 -6.03 -8.37 15.69
N ALA A 386 -6.21 -8.27 14.37
CA ALA A 386 -7.40 -7.69 13.76
C ALA A 386 -8.61 -8.62 13.85
N VAL A 387 -8.45 -9.94 13.62
CA VAL A 387 -9.57 -10.90 13.64
C VAL A 387 -10.27 -10.95 15.01
N PRO A 388 -9.57 -11.09 16.16
CA PRO A 388 -10.22 -11.07 17.47
C PRO A 388 -10.91 -9.74 17.76
N ALA A 389 -10.34 -8.61 17.32
CA ALA A 389 -10.91 -7.30 17.56
C ALA A 389 -12.24 -7.09 16.81
N VAL A 390 -12.42 -7.75 15.66
CA VAL A 390 -13.64 -7.67 14.83
C VAL A 390 -14.66 -8.72 15.22
N TYR A 391 -14.24 -9.99 15.36
CA TYR A 391 -15.14 -11.14 15.50
C TYR A 391 -15.23 -11.68 16.93
N GLY A 392 -14.44 -11.14 17.88
CA GLY A 392 -14.42 -11.59 19.27
C GLY A 392 -13.81 -12.98 19.49
N LEU A 393 -13.22 -13.58 18.45
CA LEU A 393 -12.64 -14.92 18.48
C LEU A 393 -11.17 -14.89 18.08
N ARG A 394 -10.33 -15.61 18.84
CA ARG A 394 -8.94 -15.82 18.45
C ARG A 394 -8.87 -16.71 17.23
N LEU A 395 -7.84 -16.50 16.41
CA LEU A 395 -7.62 -17.25 15.18
C LEU A 395 -7.60 -18.77 15.40
N GLY A 396 -6.89 -19.24 16.42
CA GLY A 396 -6.87 -20.66 16.76
C GLY A 396 -8.25 -21.23 17.16
N GLN A 397 -9.14 -20.40 17.74
CA GLN A 397 -10.51 -20.83 18.05
C GLN A 397 -11.36 -20.99 16.78
N LEU A 398 -11.14 -20.11 15.79
CA LEU A 398 -11.77 -20.23 14.47
C LEU A 398 -11.24 -21.46 13.74
N GLU A 399 -9.92 -21.67 13.69
CA GLU A 399 -9.32 -22.85 13.07
C GLU A 399 -9.80 -24.16 13.70
N ASP A 400 -9.95 -24.21 15.02
CA ASP A 400 -10.53 -25.38 15.71
C ASP A 400 -12.01 -25.60 15.38
N GLN A 401 -12.78 -24.53 15.14
CA GLN A 401 -14.17 -24.63 14.68
C GLN A 401 -14.23 -25.14 13.24
N TRP A 402 -13.44 -24.56 12.34
CA TRP A 402 -13.36 -24.96 10.94
C TRP A 402 -12.92 -26.42 10.82
N ARG A 403 -11.98 -26.87 11.64
CA ARG A 403 -11.58 -28.29 11.71
C ARG A 403 -12.75 -29.20 12.06
N ARG A 404 -13.66 -28.81 12.95
CA ARG A 404 -14.84 -29.63 13.29
C ARG A 404 -15.88 -29.69 12.18
N VAL A 405 -15.96 -28.65 11.34
CA VAL A 405 -16.96 -28.57 10.27
C VAL A 405 -16.44 -29.20 8.97
N LEU A 406 -15.21 -28.85 8.59
CA LEU A 406 -14.56 -29.31 7.36
C LEU A 406 -13.83 -30.65 7.53
N GLY A 407 -13.39 -30.96 8.75
CA GLY A 407 -12.79 -32.25 9.08
C GLY A 407 -13.85 -33.35 9.07
N GLY A 408 -13.57 -34.40 8.31
CA GLY A 408 -14.30 -35.66 8.37
C GLY A 408 -13.97 -36.42 9.65
#